data_AF-A0A4P7RQZ8-F1
#
_entry.id   AF-A0A4P7RQZ8-F1
#
_cell.length_a   1.000
_cell.length_b   1.000
_cell.length_c   1.000
_cell.angle_alpha   90.00
_cell.angle_beta   90.00
_cell.angle_gamma   90.00
#
_symmetry.space_group_name_H-M   'P 1'
#
loop_
_entity.id
_entity.type
_entity.pdbx_description
1 polymer ?
#
loop_
_entity_poly.entity_id
_entity_poly.type
_entity_poly.pdbx_seq_one_letter_code
_entity_poly.pdbx_strand_id
1 'polypeptide(L)'
;MPEPSIAFSLRHLLATESPKRDHKNMRKLDATLPSVCVRHGNLGTWSFTAFVPSRPSIPWDDLSIPRKILSSIGPWAGRDRIAARRSRTIRAETHWSVCPTCRWYVFGRRVLSLVLVALTAVIITGPISPLMEWIPEGPRSLLLIVGIALAIPTIRSLSTFREITRALTSEDGTELVVRNPHPAFAQEAITLGARRYQPEVTPAKSQ
;
A
#
# COMPACT_ATOMS: atom_id res chain seq x y z
N MET A 1 -5.36 25.38 3.53
CA MET A 1 -5.47 24.84 4.90
C MET A 1 -4.90 23.43 4.90
N PRO A 2 -4.11 23.02 5.90
CA PRO A 2 -3.59 21.66 5.98
C PRO A 2 -4.74 20.65 6.12
N GLU A 3 -4.65 19.52 5.42
CA GLU A 3 -5.66 18.46 5.53
C GLU A 3 -5.66 17.87 6.95
N PRO A 4 -6.84 17.62 7.56
CA PRO A 4 -6.90 17.02 8.88
C PRO A 4 -6.24 15.63 8.84
N SER A 5 -5.36 15.35 9.79
CA SER A 5 -4.65 14.08 9.86
C SER A 5 -4.42 13.64 11.31
N ILE A 6 -4.26 12.33 11.50
CA ILE A 6 -4.16 11.70 12.82
C ILE A 6 -3.01 10.72 12.80
N ALA A 7 -2.18 10.75 13.83
CA ALA A 7 -1.03 9.89 14.00
C ALA A 7 -1.21 8.93 15.17
N PHE A 8 -0.86 7.67 14.93
CA PHE A 8 -0.74 6.61 15.94
C PHE A 8 0.73 6.23 16.08
N SER A 9 1.21 6.05 17.31
CA SER A 9 2.56 5.57 17.55
C SER A 9 2.70 4.08 17.17
N LEU A 10 3.87 3.74 16.62
CA LEU A 10 4.27 2.38 16.25
C LEU A 10 5.46 1.93 17.08
N ARG A 11 5.30 0.88 17.88
CA ARG A 11 6.42 0.21 18.56
C ARG A 11 7.10 -0.77 17.64
N HIS A 12 8.41 -0.83 17.80
CA HIS A 12 9.19 -1.95 17.29
C HIS A 12 8.75 -3.24 17.95
N LEU A 13 8.50 -4.27 17.14
CA LEU A 13 8.46 -5.63 17.63
C LEU A 13 9.90 -6.04 17.93
N LEU A 14 10.34 -5.85 19.18
CA LEU A 14 11.50 -6.57 19.68
C LEU A 14 11.15 -8.07 19.69
N ALA A 15 12.14 -8.92 19.44
CA ALA A 15 12.03 -10.34 19.09
C ALA A 15 11.47 -11.27 20.19
N THR A 16 10.57 -10.80 21.04
CA THR A 16 10.01 -11.55 22.18
C THR A 16 8.67 -12.24 21.90
N GLU A 17 8.05 -12.04 20.72
CA GLU A 17 6.89 -12.84 20.26
C GLU A 17 7.30 -13.74 19.07
N SER A 18 7.03 -15.04 19.22
CA SER A 18 7.62 -16.23 18.55
C SER A 18 7.19 -16.48 17.07
N PRO A 19 7.51 -17.63 16.40
CA PRO A 19 8.43 -17.74 15.27
C PRO A 19 7.74 -17.97 13.90
N LYS A 20 8.51 -17.89 12.80
CA LYS A 20 8.15 -18.19 11.39
C LYS A 20 7.46 -17.08 10.57
N ARG A 21 8.21 -16.03 10.30
CA ARG A 21 8.36 -15.38 8.98
C ARG A 21 9.48 -14.35 9.13
N ASP A 22 10.12 -13.93 8.05
CA ASP A 22 11.19 -12.91 8.10
C ASP A 22 10.64 -11.55 8.59
N HIS A 23 10.53 -11.39 9.92
CA HIS A 23 9.90 -10.27 10.63
C HIS A 23 10.86 -9.10 10.92
N LYS A 24 12.07 -9.10 10.35
CA LYS A 24 13.16 -8.18 10.75
C LYS A 24 12.81 -6.68 10.63
N ASN A 25 11.69 -6.32 9.97
CA ASN A 25 11.24 -4.93 9.81
C ASN A 25 9.74 -4.73 10.06
N MET A 26 9.08 -5.58 10.86
CA MET A 26 7.69 -5.32 11.22
C MET A 26 7.57 -4.41 12.43
N ARG A 27 6.62 -3.49 12.37
CA ARG A 27 6.14 -2.71 13.51
C ARG A 27 4.68 -3.02 13.77
N LYS A 28 4.27 -2.88 15.01
CA LYS A 28 2.88 -3.05 15.42
C LYS A 28 2.36 -1.70 15.92
N LEU A 29 1.06 -1.49 15.72
CA LEU A 29 0.38 -0.35 16.30
C LEU A 29 0.38 -0.44 17.82
N ASP A 30 0.66 0.67 18.49
CA ASP A 30 0.69 0.73 19.96
C ASP A 30 -0.70 0.86 20.56
N ALA A 31 -1.64 1.34 19.75
CA ALA A 31 -3.03 1.52 20.10
C ALA A 31 -3.92 0.60 19.27
N THR A 32 -5.15 0.38 19.75
CA THR A 32 -6.22 -0.20 18.94
C THR A 32 -6.72 0.84 17.94
N LEU A 33 -7.04 0.40 16.72
CA LEU A 33 -7.70 1.28 15.75
C LEU A 33 -9.18 1.48 16.11
N PRO A 34 -9.78 2.62 15.72
CA PRO A 34 -11.21 2.86 15.87
C PRO A 34 -12.08 1.77 15.26
N SER A 35 -13.23 1.53 15.90
CA SER A 35 -14.25 0.58 15.43
C SER A 35 -15.07 1.13 14.25
N VAL A 36 -15.03 2.44 14.00
CA VAL A 36 -15.68 3.09 12.86
C VAL A 36 -14.79 3.15 11.62
N CYS A 37 -15.42 3.20 10.45
CA CYS A 37 -14.74 3.30 9.17
C CYS A 37 -14.09 4.69 8.97
N VAL A 38 -12.82 4.71 8.55
CA VAL A 38 -12.05 5.94 8.26
C VAL A 38 -12.76 6.92 7.35
N ARG A 39 -13.42 6.42 6.28
CA ARG A 39 -13.97 7.27 5.23
C ARG A 39 -15.37 7.80 5.54
N HIS A 40 -16.19 7.00 6.21
CA HIS A 40 -17.62 7.29 6.38
C HIS A 40 -18.03 7.49 7.84
N GLY A 41 -17.19 7.16 8.82
CA GLY A 41 -17.53 7.26 10.24
C GLY A 41 -18.58 6.27 10.75
N ASN A 42 -19.13 5.42 9.88
CA ASN A 42 -20.06 4.37 10.26
C ASN A 42 -19.34 3.21 10.93
N LEU A 43 -20.01 2.53 11.86
CA LEU A 43 -19.52 1.32 12.52
C LEU A 43 -19.06 0.26 11.50
N GLY A 44 -17.92 -0.35 11.79
CA GLY A 44 -17.38 -1.45 11.03
C GLY A 44 -18.24 -2.71 11.19
N THR A 45 -18.63 -3.32 10.07
CA THR A 45 -19.27 -4.65 10.05
C THR A 45 -18.31 -5.75 9.60
N TRP A 46 -17.13 -5.34 9.14
CA TRP A 46 -16.08 -6.21 8.67
C TRP A 46 -14.74 -5.60 9.02
N SER A 47 -13.76 -6.46 9.32
CA SER A 47 -12.39 -6.04 9.58
C SER A 47 -11.41 -6.73 8.65
N PHE A 48 -10.34 -6.03 8.28
CA PHE A 48 -9.27 -6.62 7.50
C PHE A 48 -7.90 -6.17 8.02
N THR A 49 -6.91 -7.03 7.81
CA THR A 49 -5.52 -6.70 8.10
C THR A 49 -4.89 -6.00 6.89
N ALA A 50 -4.30 -4.83 7.12
CA ALA A 50 -3.54 -4.09 6.13
C ALA A 50 -2.07 -4.01 6.54
N PHE A 51 -1.19 -4.13 5.55
CA PHE A 51 0.24 -3.83 5.71
C PHE A 51 0.51 -2.45 5.13
N VAL A 52 0.88 -1.51 5.99
CA VAL A 52 1.28 -0.16 5.57
C VAL A 52 2.81 -0.11 5.53
N PRO A 53 3.43 -0.02 4.34
CA PRO A 53 4.87 0.07 4.24
C PRO A 53 5.34 1.50 4.50
N SER A 54 6.33 1.66 5.37
CA SER A 54 7.18 2.85 5.42
C SER A 54 8.37 2.65 4.49
N ARG A 55 8.76 3.73 3.82
CA ARG A 55 10.04 3.82 3.10
C ARG A 55 10.80 4.95 3.78
N PRO A 56 11.64 4.63 4.77
CA PRO A 56 12.42 5.67 5.41
C PRO A 56 13.33 6.32 4.38
N SER A 57 13.38 7.65 4.42
CA SER A 57 14.34 8.41 3.62
C SER A 57 15.74 7.92 4.00
N ILE A 58 16.51 7.53 3.01
CA ILE A 58 17.90 7.12 3.20
C ILE A 58 18.81 8.14 2.51
N PRO A 59 20.03 8.39 3.01
CA PRO A 59 20.97 9.35 2.39
C PRO A 59 21.24 9.11 0.89
N TRP A 60 20.94 7.90 0.41
CA TRP A 60 20.98 7.56 -1.00
C TRP A 60 19.95 8.33 -1.85
N ASP A 61 18.77 8.61 -1.31
CA ASP A 61 17.68 9.27 -2.04
C ASP A 61 18.03 10.73 -2.35
N ASP A 62 18.89 11.34 -1.54
CA ASP A 62 19.45 12.69 -1.74
C ASP A 62 20.56 12.75 -2.81
N LEU A 63 21.08 11.60 -3.26
CA LEU A 63 22.10 11.59 -4.29
C LEU A 63 21.52 12.05 -5.64
N SER A 64 22.29 12.87 -6.36
CA SER A 64 22.00 13.24 -7.74
C SER A 64 21.97 11.99 -8.64
N ILE A 65 21.19 12.04 -9.72
CA ILE A 65 21.04 10.92 -10.68
C ILE A 65 22.41 10.36 -11.14
N PRO A 66 23.42 11.20 -11.50
CA PRO A 66 24.73 10.71 -11.89
C PRO A 66 25.42 9.94 -10.75
N ARG A 67 25.32 10.41 -9.50
CA ARG A 67 25.88 9.72 -8.34
C ARG A 67 25.18 8.41 -8.06
N LYS A 68 23.86 8.31 -8.25
CA LYS A 68 23.08 7.06 -8.12
C LYS A 68 23.52 6.01 -9.14
N ILE A 69 23.83 6.44 -10.36
CA ILE A 69 24.33 5.56 -11.44
C ILE A 69 25.78 5.12 -11.14
N LEU A 70 26.66 6.06 -10.79
CA LEU A 70 28.08 5.77 -10.56
C LEU A 70 28.28 4.79 -9.41
N SER A 71 27.53 5.00 -8.34
CA SER A 71 27.51 4.08 -7.22
C SER A 71 27.04 2.69 -7.68
N SER A 72 26.01 2.57 -8.51
CA SER A 72 25.51 1.27 -9.00
C SER A 72 26.46 0.45 -9.92
N ILE A 73 27.62 0.98 -10.35
CA ILE A 73 28.48 0.35 -11.37
C ILE A 73 29.84 -0.14 -10.83
N GLY A 74 30.18 0.10 -9.55
CA GLY A 74 31.47 -0.33 -8.97
C GLY A 74 31.53 -1.78 -8.43
N PRO A 75 32.72 -2.32 -8.10
CA PRO A 75 32.91 -3.68 -7.54
C PRO A 75 32.23 -3.91 -6.17
N TRP A 76 31.78 -2.85 -5.52
CA TRP A 76 31.00 -2.87 -4.26
C TRP A 76 29.49 -2.65 -4.50
N ALA A 77 29.04 -2.58 -5.76
CA ALA A 77 27.68 -2.17 -6.11
C ALA A 77 26.61 -3.25 -5.98
N GLY A 78 26.99 -4.53 -5.92
CA GLY A 78 26.04 -5.65 -6.07
C GLY A 78 25.38 -6.15 -4.78
N ARG A 79 26.10 -6.26 -3.65
CA ARG A 79 25.58 -6.97 -2.46
C ARG A 79 24.97 -6.06 -1.41
N ASP A 80 25.62 -4.96 -1.05
CA ASP A 80 25.16 -4.18 0.11
C ASP A 80 23.99 -3.24 -0.20
N ARG A 81 23.85 -2.75 -1.44
CA ARG A 81 22.86 -1.70 -1.75
C ARG A 81 21.45 -2.19 -2.02
N ILE A 82 21.30 -3.34 -2.69
CA ILE A 82 19.98 -3.93 -2.95
C ILE A 82 19.48 -4.67 -1.70
N ALA A 83 20.38 -5.30 -0.94
CA ALA A 83 20.08 -5.88 0.37
C ALA A 83 19.73 -4.80 1.41
N ALA A 84 20.46 -3.69 1.51
CA ALA A 84 20.11 -2.56 2.40
C ALA A 84 18.80 -1.85 1.99
N ARG A 85 18.51 -1.75 0.68
CA ARG A 85 17.24 -1.16 0.17
C ARG A 85 16.02 -2.03 0.43
N ARG A 86 16.13 -3.36 0.31
CA ARG A 86 15.02 -4.29 0.56
C ARG A 86 14.82 -4.62 2.05
N SER A 87 15.83 -4.39 2.89
CA SER A 87 15.81 -4.71 4.32
C SER A 87 15.40 -3.55 5.24
N ARG A 88 14.81 -2.46 4.74
CA ARG A 88 14.29 -1.36 5.59
C ARG A 88 12.87 -0.91 5.26
N THR A 89 12.12 -1.67 4.45
CA THR A 89 10.69 -1.39 4.31
C THR A 89 10.01 -1.81 5.61
N ILE A 90 9.76 -0.86 6.50
CA ILE A 90 9.08 -1.16 7.75
C ILE A 90 7.62 -1.43 7.40
N ARG A 91 7.06 -2.56 7.84
CA ARG A 91 5.65 -2.88 7.60
C ARG A 91 4.90 -2.78 8.91
N ALA A 92 3.91 -1.90 8.96
CA ALA A 92 2.95 -1.84 10.04
C ALA A 92 1.77 -2.78 9.73
N GLU A 93 1.60 -3.83 10.52
CA GLU A 93 0.39 -4.67 10.47
C GLU A 93 -0.71 -3.99 11.30
N THR A 94 -1.86 -3.77 10.67
CA THR A 94 -2.95 -2.97 11.25
C THR A 94 -4.31 -3.58 10.94
N HIS A 95 -5.20 -3.62 11.93
CA HIS A 95 -6.56 -4.14 11.78
C HIS A 95 -7.56 -3.01 11.60
N TRP A 96 -8.14 -2.91 10.40
CA TRP A 96 -9.03 -1.82 10.03
C TRP A 96 -10.48 -2.27 10.04
N SER A 97 -11.35 -1.42 10.57
CA SER A 97 -12.80 -1.56 10.52
C SER A 97 -13.38 -0.93 9.25
N VAL A 98 -14.35 -1.60 8.63
CA VAL A 98 -14.95 -1.21 7.34
C VAL A 98 -16.47 -1.24 7.41
N CYS A 99 -17.09 -0.15 6.98
CA CYS A 99 -18.55 -0.06 6.92
C CYS A 99 -19.11 -0.82 5.70
N PRO A 100 -20.42 -1.16 5.68
CA PRO A 100 -21.06 -1.86 4.57
C PRO A 100 -20.84 -1.19 3.21
N THR A 101 -20.89 0.15 3.15
CA THR A 101 -20.68 0.92 1.91
C THR A 101 -19.28 0.70 1.33
N CYS A 102 -18.24 0.78 2.17
CA CYS A 102 -16.87 0.51 1.74
C CYS A 102 -16.67 -0.97 1.38
N ARG A 103 -17.32 -1.88 2.10
CA ARG A 103 -17.29 -3.32 1.80
C ARG A 103 -17.86 -3.61 0.41
N TRP A 104 -19.02 -3.05 0.08
CA TRP A 104 -19.63 -3.18 -1.25
C TRP A 104 -18.76 -2.58 -2.35
N TYR A 105 -18.13 -1.43 -2.10
CA TYR A 105 -17.19 -0.82 -3.04
C TYR A 105 -16.00 -1.74 -3.34
N VAL A 106 -15.39 -2.35 -2.32
CA VAL A 106 -14.29 -3.32 -2.49
C VAL A 106 -14.79 -4.56 -3.24
N PHE A 107 -15.95 -5.08 -2.86
CA PHE A 107 -16.53 -6.26 -3.49
C PHE A 107 -16.79 -6.04 -4.97
N GLY A 108 -17.45 -4.93 -5.34
CA GLY A 108 -17.71 -4.57 -6.73
C GLY A 108 -16.42 -4.45 -7.55
N ARG A 109 -15.38 -3.81 -7.00
CA ARG A 109 -14.07 -3.75 -7.65
C ARG A 109 -13.40 -5.11 -7.83
N ARG A 110 -13.54 -6.02 -6.86
CA ARG A 110 -13.00 -7.38 -6.95
C ARG A 110 -13.73 -8.22 -7.99
N VAL A 111 -15.06 -8.17 -8.02
CA VAL A 111 -15.86 -8.85 -9.05
C VAL A 111 -15.47 -8.33 -10.42
N LEU A 112 -15.42 -7.00 -10.61
CA LEU A 112 -14.98 -6.41 -11.87
C LEU A 112 -13.57 -6.89 -12.25
N SER A 113 -12.62 -6.87 -11.31
CA SER A 113 -11.25 -7.35 -11.54
C SER A 113 -11.24 -8.82 -11.95
N LEU A 114 -12.01 -9.69 -11.29
CA LEU A 114 -12.09 -11.12 -11.61
C LEU A 114 -12.71 -11.37 -12.99
N VAL A 115 -13.77 -10.63 -13.34
CA VAL A 115 -14.38 -10.68 -14.68
C VAL A 115 -13.36 -10.28 -15.74
N LEU A 116 -12.59 -9.22 -15.50
CA LEU A 116 -11.53 -8.81 -16.42
C LEU A 116 -10.41 -9.84 -16.52
N VAL A 117 -9.96 -10.44 -15.41
CA VAL A 117 -8.98 -11.54 -15.43
C VAL A 117 -9.49 -12.73 -16.24
N ALA A 118 -10.73 -13.15 -15.99
CA ALA A 118 -11.33 -14.27 -16.69
C ALA A 118 -11.41 -14.00 -18.20
N LEU A 119 -11.84 -12.79 -18.59
CA LEU A 119 -11.91 -12.38 -19.98
C LEU A 119 -10.52 -12.33 -20.64
N THR A 120 -9.51 -11.81 -19.94
CA THR A 120 -8.11 -11.85 -20.39
C THR A 120 -7.59 -13.27 -20.55
N ALA A 121 -7.90 -14.17 -19.60
CA ALA A 121 -7.50 -15.56 -19.68
C ALA A 121 -8.10 -16.23 -20.92
N VAL A 122 -9.40 -16.05 -21.17
CA VAL A 122 -10.09 -16.56 -22.36
C VAL A 122 -9.44 -16.03 -23.64
N ILE A 123 -9.13 -14.74 -23.69
CA ILE A 123 -8.48 -14.11 -24.85
C ILE A 123 -7.09 -14.70 -25.12
N ILE A 124 -6.30 -14.97 -24.09
CA ILE A 124 -4.93 -15.49 -24.21
C ILE A 124 -4.92 -16.99 -24.50
N THR A 125 -5.80 -17.77 -23.87
CA THR A 125 -5.84 -19.24 -24.03
C THR A 125 -6.66 -19.68 -25.23
N GLY A 126 -7.58 -18.85 -25.73
CA GLY A 126 -8.40 -19.13 -26.91
C GLY A 126 -7.58 -19.60 -28.13
N PRO A 127 -6.51 -18.90 -28.53
CA PRO A 127 -5.65 -19.28 -29.66
C PRO A 127 -4.85 -20.58 -29.46
N ILE A 128 -4.77 -21.11 -28.24
CA ILE A 128 -4.05 -22.36 -27.91
C ILE A 128 -5.01 -23.55 -27.95
N SER A 129 -6.32 -23.30 -27.93
CA SER A 129 -7.31 -24.36 -28.01
C SER A 129 -7.33 -24.94 -29.43
N PRO A 130 -7.26 -26.27 -29.60
CA PRO A 130 -7.30 -26.92 -30.92
C PRO A 130 -8.60 -26.66 -31.70
N LEU A 131 -9.62 -26.07 -31.05
CA LEU A 131 -10.85 -25.60 -31.69
C LEU A 131 -10.68 -24.33 -32.55
N MET A 132 -9.53 -23.65 -32.51
CA MET A 132 -9.30 -22.34 -33.14
C MET A 132 -8.25 -22.36 -34.26
N GLU A 133 -8.09 -23.48 -34.97
CA GLU A 133 -7.22 -23.59 -36.17
C GLU A 133 -7.66 -22.69 -37.34
N TRP A 134 -8.85 -22.08 -37.26
CA TRP A 134 -9.46 -21.31 -38.35
C TRP A 134 -9.25 -19.79 -38.25
N ILE A 135 -8.46 -19.30 -37.28
CA ILE A 135 -8.27 -17.86 -37.07
C ILE A 135 -6.97 -17.38 -37.77
N PRO A 136 -7.04 -16.39 -38.69
CA PRO A 136 -5.87 -15.79 -39.34
C PRO A 136 -4.84 -15.26 -38.33
N GLU A 137 -3.56 -15.09 -38.68
CA GLU A 137 -2.55 -14.57 -37.73
C GLU A 137 -2.74 -13.09 -37.33
N GLY A 138 -3.46 -12.30 -38.13
CA GLY A 138 -3.65 -10.84 -37.94
C GLY A 138 -4.29 -10.36 -36.62
N PRO A 139 -5.37 -10.97 -36.08
CA PRO A 139 -6.02 -10.55 -34.85
C PRO A 139 -5.28 -10.98 -33.57
N ARG A 140 -4.25 -11.85 -33.65
CA ARG A 140 -3.53 -12.35 -32.48
C ARG A 140 -2.79 -11.25 -31.71
N SER A 141 -2.24 -10.27 -32.42
CA SER A 141 -1.54 -9.12 -31.82
C SER A 141 -2.50 -8.16 -31.11
N LEU A 142 -3.71 -7.98 -31.64
CA LEU A 142 -4.75 -7.14 -31.02
C LEU A 142 -5.24 -7.75 -29.70
N LEU A 143 -5.38 -9.08 -29.64
CA LEU A 143 -5.76 -9.81 -28.43
C LEU A 143 -4.74 -9.64 -27.29
N LEU A 144 -3.45 -9.62 -27.59
CA LEU A 144 -2.40 -9.36 -26.59
C LEU A 144 -2.46 -7.93 -26.04
N ILE A 145 -2.69 -6.93 -26.90
CA ILE A 145 -2.83 -5.53 -26.49
C ILE A 145 -4.05 -5.37 -25.57
N VAL A 146 -5.18 -5.99 -25.92
CA VAL A 146 -6.39 -6.01 -25.08
C VAL A 146 -6.12 -6.72 -23.74
N GLY A 147 -5.43 -7.86 -23.75
CA GLY A 147 -5.06 -8.58 -22.53
C GLY A 147 -4.19 -7.75 -21.57
N ILE A 148 -3.20 -7.02 -22.10
CA ILE A 148 -2.34 -6.12 -21.30
C ILE A 148 -3.15 -4.93 -20.76
N ALA A 149 -4.01 -4.31 -21.58
CA ALA A 149 -4.88 -3.23 -21.14
C ALA A 149 -5.79 -3.64 -19.98
N LEU A 150 -6.27 -4.89 -20.00
CA LEU A 150 -7.10 -5.48 -18.94
C LEU A 150 -6.32 -5.93 -17.69
N ALA A 151 -5.00 -6.11 -17.78
CA ALA A 151 -4.15 -6.43 -16.62
C ALA A 151 -3.81 -5.20 -15.75
N ILE A 152 -3.90 -3.99 -16.29
CA ILE A 152 -3.65 -2.75 -15.54
C ILE A 152 -4.65 -2.54 -14.39
N PRO A 153 -5.98 -2.68 -14.57
CA PRO A 153 -6.94 -2.51 -13.48
C PRO A 153 -6.81 -3.58 -12.38
N THR A 154 -6.35 -4.79 -12.70
CA THR A 154 -6.19 -5.87 -11.72
C THR A 154 -5.01 -5.59 -10.78
N ILE A 155 -3.90 -5.05 -11.29
CA ILE A 155 -2.77 -4.58 -10.48
C ILE A 155 -3.18 -3.39 -9.61
N ARG A 156 -4.00 -2.46 -10.14
CA ARG A 156 -4.56 -1.35 -9.35
C ARG A 156 -5.52 -1.79 -8.26
N SER A 157 -6.05 -3.01 -8.28
CA SER A 157 -6.90 -3.53 -7.20
C SER A 157 -6.20 -3.51 -5.83
N LEU A 158 -4.87 -3.66 -5.78
CA LEU A 158 -4.06 -3.50 -4.57
C LEU A 158 -4.05 -2.05 -4.01
N SER A 159 -4.35 -1.01 -4.81
CA SER A 159 -4.44 0.38 -4.32
C SER A 159 -5.72 0.63 -3.51
N THR A 160 -6.74 -0.20 -3.67
CA THR A 160 -8.07 0.00 -3.06
C THR A 160 -7.99 0.06 -1.53
N PHE A 161 -7.11 -0.73 -0.91
CA PHE A 161 -6.96 -0.69 0.55
C PHE A 161 -6.31 0.61 1.03
N ARG A 162 -5.33 1.16 0.30
CA ARG A 162 -4.76 2.48 0.61
C ARG A 162 -5.79 3.60 0.47
N GLU A 163 -6.68 3.49 -0.52
CA GLU A 163 -7.78 4.45 -0.71
C GLU A 163 -8.78 4.45 0.46
N ILE A 164 -8.98 3.29 1.09
CA ILE A 164 -9.93 3.10 2.19
C ILE A 164 -9.31 3.49 3.53
N THR A 165 -8.08 3.03 3.82
CA THR A 165 -7.43 3.34 5.08
C THR A 165 -6.89 4.76 5.12
N ARG A 166 -6.57 5.35 3.95
CA ARG A 166 -5.85 6.64 3.81
C ARG A 166 -4.60 6.72 4.71
N ALA A 167 -4.04 5.55 5.02
CA ALA A 167 -2.99 5.40 6.00
C ALA A 167 -1.65 5.34 5.30
N LEU A 168 -0.72 6.11 5.85
CA LEU A 168 0.68 6.19 5.46
C LEU A 168 1.50 6.07 6.72
N THR A 169 2.70 5.54 6.61
CA THR A 169 3.65 5.62 7.72
C THR A 169 4.44 6.91 7.57
N SER A 170 4.77 7.56 8.68
CA SER A 170 5.72 8.68 8.73
C SER A 170 7.06 8.27 8.10
N GLU A 171 7.83 9.25 7.64
CA GLU A 171 9.14 9.03 7.02
C GLU A 171 10.08 8.26 7.96
N ASP A 172 10.04 8.53 9.26
CA ASP A 172 10.86 7.83 10.25
C ASP A 172 10.36 6.41 10.57
N GLY A 173 9.20 6.02 10.04
CA GLY A 173 8.59 4.72 10.32
C GLY A 173 8.03 4.58 11.74
N THR A 174 7.98 5.67 12.51
CA THR A 174 7.61 5.70 13.93
C THR A 174 6.12 5.89 14.18
N GLU A 175 5.42 6.48 13.21
CA GLU A 175 4.00 6.78 13.33
C GLU A 175 3.22 6.32 12.11
N LEU A 176 2.00 5.86 12.34
CA LEU A 176 1.00 5.63 11.31
C LEU A 176 0.10 6.86 11.22
N VAL A 177 0.16 7.56 10.10
CA VAL A 177 -0.60 8.77 9.81
C VAL A 177 -1.79 8.45 8.91
N VAL A 178 -2.99 8.75 9.38
CA VAL A 178 -4.25 8.65 8.62
C VAL A 178 -4.60 10.04 8.10
N ARG A 179 -4.67 10.20 6.78
CA ARG A 179 -5.00 11.47 6.14
C ARG A 179 -6.48 11.61 5.89
N ASN A 180 -6.99 12.81 6.13
CA ASN A 180 -8.38 13.20 5.93
C ASN A 180 -9.37 12.15 6.48
N PRO A 181 -9.28 11.77 7.78
CA PRO A 181 -10.24 10.85 8.38
C PRO A 181 -11.59 11.54 8.59
N HIS A 182 -12.66 10.76 8.61
CA HIS A 182 -13.98 11.22 9.00
C HIS A 182 -13.95 11.73 10.47
N PRO A 183 -14.70 12.78 10.83
CA PRO A 183 -14.70 13.33 12.20
C PRO A 183 -15.01 12.30 13.30
N ALA A 184 -15.94 11.39 13.05
CA ALA A 184 -16.25 10.29 14.00
C ALA A 184 -15.04 9.35 14.22
N PHE A 185 -14.33 8.99 13.14
CA PHE A 185 -13.08 8.22 13.25
C PHE A 185 -12.04 9.01 14.02
N ALA A 186 -11.96 10.32 13.75
CA ALA A 186 -11.00 11.19 14.39
C ALA A 186 -11.17 11.27 15.90
N GLN A 187 -12.42 11.41 16.34
CA GLN A 187 -12.76 11.48 17.74
C GLN A 187 -12.41 10.19 18.46
N GLU A 188 -12.82 9.04 17.91
CA GLU A 188 -12.51 7.73 18.51
C GLU A 188 -11.01 7.45 18.52
N ALA A 189 -10.29 7.82 17.45
CA ALA A 189 -8.83 7.69 17.41
C ALA A 189 -8.15 8.47 18.53
N ILE A 190 -8.59 9.71 18.78
CA ILE A 190 -8.04 10.56 19.85
C ILE A 190 -8.32 9.93 21.23
N THR A 191 -9.52 9.39 21.45
CA THR A 191 -9.84 8.70 22.71
C THR A 191 -8.99 7.45 22.94
N LEU A 192 -8.52 6.82 21.86
CA LEU A 192 -7.63 5.65 21.89
C LEU A 192 -6.13 6.04 21.94
N GLY A 193 -5.81 7.31 22.17
CA GLY A 193 -4.45 7.79 22.34
C GLY A 193 -3.77 8.27 21.05
N ALA A 194 -4.50 8.39 19.94
CA ALA A 194 -3.96 9.00 18.73
C ALA A 194 -3.82 10.52 18.88
N ARG A 195 -2.84 11.10 18.18
CA ARG A 195 -2.59 12.54 18.19
C ARG A 195 -3.07 13.17 16.89
N ARG A 196 -3.52 14.42 16.93
CA ARG A 196 -3.71 15.21 15.70
C ARG A 196 -2.33 15.46 15.09
N TYR A 197 -2.15 15.01 13.86
CA TYR A 197 -0.90 15.22 13.14
C TYR A 197 -0.87 16.65 12.59
N GLN A 198 0.12 17.42 13.00
CA GLN A 198 0.47 18.68 12.36
C GLN A 198 1.78 18.43 11.63
N PRO A 199 1.84 18.56 10.29
CA PRO A 199 3.11 18.48 9.61
C PRO A 199 4.01 19.58 10.19
N GLU A 200 5.16 19.19 10.72
CA GLU A 200 6.14 20.12 11.24
C GLU A 200 6.52 21.08 10.11
N VAL A 201 6.08 22.33 10.21
CA VAL A 201 6.43 23.37 9.26
C VAL A 201 7.89 23.66 9.52
N THR A 202 8.78 23.04 8.76
CA THR A 202 10.19 23.37 8.79
C THR A 202 10.28 24.85 8.44
N PRO A 203 10.79 25.73 9.34
CA PRO A 203 10.92 27.14 9.01
C PRO A 203 11.80 27.22 7.77
N ALA A 204 11.31 27.92 6.73
CA ALA A 204 12.10 28.19 5.55
C ALA A 204 13.42 28.82 6.03
N LYS A 205 14.55 28.18 5.69
CA LYS A 205 15.86 28.81 5.86
C LYS A 205 15.77 30.18 5.19
N SER A 206 15.80 31.24 5.98
CA SER A 206 16.04 32.59 5.49
C SER A 206 17.35 32.54 4.71
N GLN A 207 17.28 32.80 3.40
CA GLN A 207 18.46 33.08 2.59
C GLN A 207 19.06 34.42 3.01
#